data_AF-A0A4Q1KG53-F1
#
_entry.id   AF-A0A4Q1KG53-F1
#
_cell.length_a   1.000
_cell.length_b   1.000
_cell.length_c   1.000
_cell.angle_alpha   90.00
_cell.angle_beta   90.00
_cell.angle_gamma   90.00
#
_symmetry.space_group_name_H-M   'P 1'
#
loop_
_entity.id
_entity.type
_entity.pdbx_description
1 polymer ?
#
loop_
_entity_poly.entity_id
_entity_poly.type
_entity_poly.pdbx_seq_one_letter_code
_entity_poly.pdbx_strand_id
1 'polypeptide(L)'
;MADTQPISASDMPAGEYAIVEALGHRTLVGRVTEIERFGTKMLQVEPLFGDVMLGPVLLGGGSIYQFTPCSATIAYARRPQQTYQLPPSVAAVVPPIALPSNEELPSFLVEDDDEADWSDSDG
;
A
#
# COMPACT_ATOMS: atom_id res chain seq x y z
N MET A 1 4.57 -1.93 16.94
CA MET A 1 5.03 -2.76 15.80
C MET A 1 3.82 -2.95 14.91
N ALA A 2 3.96 -2.80 13.58
CA ALA A 2 2.84 -3.01 12.67
C ALA A 2 2.34 -4.44 12.82
N ASP A 3 1.02 -4.61 12.90
CA ASP A 3 0.42 -5.93 12.94
C ASP A 3 0.65 -6.56 11.57
N THR A 4 1.47 -7.61 11.53
CA THR A 4 1.97 -8.21 10.29
C THR A 4 1.10 -9.38 9.84
N GLN A 5 -0.08 -9.54 10.46
CA GLN A 5 -1.05 -10.54 10.03
C GLN A 5 -1.77 -10.09 8.76
N PRO A 6 -1.89 -10.99 7.77
CA PRO A 6 -2.77 -10.75 6.63
C PRO A 6 -4.21 -10.51 7.07
N ILE A 7 -4.87 -9.53 6.47
CA ILE A 7 -6.28 -9.18 6.66
C ILE A 7 -7.07 -9.47 5.38
N SER A 8 -8.38 -9.68 5.53
CA SER A 8 -9.29 -9.87 4.41
C SER A 8 -10.43 -8.85 4.45
N ALA A 9 -11.16 -8.70 3.34
CA ALA A 9 -12.31 -7.79 3.27
C ALA A 9 -13.37 -8.05 4.36
N SER A 10 -13.51 -9.29 4.82
CA SER A 10 -14.44 -9.70 5.88
C SER A 10 -13.86 -9.62 7.29
N ASP A 11 -12.55 -9.46 7.42
CA ASP A 11 -11.82 -9.48 8.70
C ASP A 11 -11.00 -8.20 8.89
N MET A 12 -11.65 -7.06 8.65
CA MET A 12 -11.06 -5.76 8.85
C MET A 12 -11.17 -5.35 10.33
N PRO A 13 -10.11 -4.82 10.95
CA PRO A 13 -10.19 -4.32 12.32
C PRO A 13 -11.30 -3.29 12.50
N ALA A 14 -12.01 -3.34 13.63
CA ALA A 14 -12.99 -2.33 13.96
C ALA A 14 -12.33 -0.93 14.07
N GLY A 15 -13.07 0.09 13.65
CA GLY A 15 -12.64 1.50 13.70
C GLY A 15 -13.25 2.34 12.58
N GLU A 16 -12.86 3.60 12.55
CA GLU A 16 -13.22 4.52 11.47
C GLU A 16 -12.24 4.36 10.32
N TYR A 17 -12.73 4.45 9.08
CA TYR A 17 -11.91 4.36 7.88
C TYR A 17 -12.10 5.59 7.02
N ALA A 18 -11.04 5.98 6.33
CA ALA A 18 -11.08 7.09 5.39
C ALA A 18 -10.07 6.91 4.25
N ILE A 19 -10.36 7.62 3.16
CA ILE A 19 -9.38 7.98 2.15
C ILE A 19 -8.92 9.40 2.49
N VAL A 20 -7.63 9.56 2.76
CA VAL A 20 -7.02 10.80 3.24
C VAL A 20 -6.05 11.30 2.18
N GLU A 21 -6.32 12.50 1.66
CA GLU A 21 -5.44 13.18 0.73
C GLU A 21 -4.60 14.19 1.52
N ALA A 22 -3.31 13.89 1.67
CA ALA A 22 -2.35 14.74 2.35
C ALA A 22 -1.65 15.66 1.33
N LEU A 23 -1.68 16.97 1.60
CA LEU A 23 -1.05 18.03 0.79
C LEU A 23 -1.40 17.96 -0.71
N GLY A 24 -2.53 17.36 -1.08
CA GLY A 24 -3.02 17.26 -2.46
C GLY A 24 -2.24 16.34 -3.42
N HIS A 25 -1.24 15.60 -2.93
CA HIS A 25 -0.41 14.72 -3.79
C HIS A 25 -0.13 13.34 -3.20
N ARG A 26 -0.54 13.09 -1.95
CA ARG A 26 -0.38 11.80 -1.27
C ARG A 26 -1.73 11.29 -0.85
N THR A 27 -2.06 10.06 -1.22
CA THR A 27 -3.28 9.40 -0.77
C THR A 27 -2.91 8.29 0.22
N LEU A 28 -3.57 8.29 1.38
CA LEU A 28 -3.50 7.21 2.35
C LEU A 28 -4.92 6.66 2.53
N VAL A 29 -5.07 5.35 2.40
CA VAL A 29 -6.34 4.66 2.62
C VAL A 29 -6.16 3.77 3.84
N GLY A 30 -6.98 3.89 4.87
CA GLY A 30 -6.75 3.10 6.08
C GLY A 30 -7.66 3.43 7.25
N ARG A 31 -7.37 2.80 8.39
CA ARG A 31 -8.06 3.06 9.65
C ARG A 31 -7.55 4.37 10.24
N VAL A 32 -8.45 5.18 10.77
CA VAL A 32 -8.14 6.53 11.24
C VAL A 32 -8.60 6.74 12.66
N THR A 33 -7.89 7.63 13.36
CA THR A 33 -8.28 8.10 14.68
C THR A 33 -7.64 9.46 14.97
N GLU A 34 -8.35 10.31 15.71
CA GLU A 34 -7.77 11.54 16.25
C GLU A 34 -6.89 11.19 17.46
N ILE A 35 -5.65 11.68 17.46
CA ILE A 35 -4.71 11.51 18.58
C ILE A 35 -4.10 12.85 18.98
N GLU A 36 -3.46 12.88 20.13
CA GLU A 36 -2.56 13.96 20.53
C GLU A 36 -1.15 13.41 20.75
N ARG A 37 -0.14 14.05 20.14
CA ARG A 37 1.27 13.79 20.47
C ARG A 37 2.04 15.09 20.50
N PHE A 38 2.96 15.19 21.46
CA PHE A 38 3.78 16.38 21.68
C PHE A 38 2.96 17.67 21.79
N GLY A 39 1.80 17.60 22.46
CA GLY A 39 0.87 18.73 22.62
C GLY A 39 0.15 19.17 21.35
N THR A 40 0.18 18.37 20.29
CA THR A 40 -0.44 18.68 18.99
C THR A 40 -1.47 17.61 18.63
N LYS A 41 -2.70 18.05 18.31
CA LYS A 41 -3.73 17.19 17.73
C LYS A 41 -3.32 16.76 16.32
N MET A 42 -3.44 15.47 16.05
CA MET A 42 -3.06 14.87 14.77
C MET A 42 -4.08 13.83 14.33
N LEU A 43 -4.20 13.67 13.02
CA LEU A 43 -4.83 12.51 12.42
C LEU A 43 -3.79 11.39 12.37
N GLN A 44 -4.08 10.27 13.02
CA GLN A 44 -3.36 9.02 12.79
C GLN A 44 -4.08 8.25 11.68
N VAL A 45 -3.32 7.81 10.68
CA VAL A 45 -3.78 6.86 9.67
C VAL A 45 -2.94 5.60 9.81
N GLU A 46 -3.55 4.44 9.98
CA GLU A 46 -2.91 3.13 9.80
C GLU A 46 -3.22 2.67 8.36
N PRO A 47 -2.29 2.88 7.41
CA PRO A 47 -2.58 2.66 5.99
C PRO A 47 -2.77 1.19 5.67
N LEU A 48 -3.66 0.90 4.73
CA LEU A 48 -3.78 -0.41 4.09
C LEU A 48 -2.79 -0.51 2.92
N PHE A 49 -2.13 -1.65 2.79
CA PHE A 49 -1.29 -1.97 1.63
C PHE A 49 -1.28 -3.48 1.38
N GLY A 50 -1.59 -3.90 0.15
CA GLY A 50 -1.81 -5.32 -0.12
C GLY A 50 -2.78 -5.89 0.92
N ASP A 51 -2.47 -7.04 1.51
CA ASP A 51 -3.34 -7.64 2.51
C ASP A 51 -2.89 -7.34 3.95
N VAL A 52 -2.27 -6.19 4.23
CA VAL A 52 -1.86 -5.84 5.61
C VAL A 52 -2.27 -4.41 6.02
N MET A 53 -2.34 -4.20 7.33
CA MET A 53 -2.32 -2.89 7.96
C MET A 53 -0.88 -2.45 8.25
N LEU A 54 -0.48 -1.31 7.72
CA LEU A 54 0.83 -0.71 7.99
C LEU A 54 0.83 0.06 9.32
N GLY A 55 2.03 0.41 9.78
CA GLY A 55 2.22 1.26 10.95
C GLY A 55 1.64 2.67 10.76
N PRO A 56 1.42 3.41 11.86
CA PRO A 56 0.74 4.69 11.82
C PRO A 56 1.55 5.77 11.09
N VAL A 57 0.87 6.51 10.22
CA VAL A 57 1.30 7.79 9.66
C VAL A 57 0.57 8.91 10.39
N LEU A 58 1.32 9.88 10.89
CA LEU A 58 0.77 11.00 11.66
C LEU A 58 0.73 12.26 10.80
N LEU A 59 -0.45 12.86 10.69
CA LEU A 59 -0.70 14.06 9.90
C LEU A 59 -1.18 15.18 10.82
N GLY A 60 -0.51 16.34 10.76
CA GLY A 60 -1.04 17.56 11.36
C GLY A 60 -2.28 18.02 10.60
N GLY A 61 -3.26 18.62 11.28
CA GLY A 61 -4.53 19.03 10.65
C GLY A 61 -4.37 19.89 9.40
N GLY A 62 -3.41 20.83 9.40
CA GLY A 62 -3.13 21.68 8.24
C GLY A 62 -2.51 20.98 7.03
N SER A 63 -2.14 19.69 7.15
CA SER A 63 -1.62 18.89 6.03
C SER A 63 -2.71 18.08 5.32
N ILE A 64 -3.93 18.05 5.84
CA ILE A 64 -5.05 17.31 5.27
C ILE A 64 -5.70 18.19 4.20
N TYR A 65 -5.56 17.80 2.94
CA TYR A 65 -6.24 18.45 1.81
C TYR A 65 -7.71 18.01 1.76
N GLN A 66 -7.95 16.71 1.89
CA GLN A 66 -9.29 16.14 1.93
C GLN A 66 -9.33 14.92 2.84
N PHE A 67 -10.43 14.79 3.57
CA PHE A 67 -10.75 13.64 4.41
C PHE A 67 -12.09 13.08 3.96
N THR A 68 -12.09 11.88 3.39
CA THR A 68 -13.29 11.22 2.88
C THR A 68 -13.58 9.98 3.72
N PRO A 69 -14.50 10.06 4.70
CA PRO A 69 -14.93 8.90 5.47
C PRO A 69 -15.47 7.80 4.55
N CYS A 70 -15.12 6.56 4.83
CA CYS A 70 -15.61 5.40 4.08
C CYS A 70 -15.75 4.17 4.99
N SER A 71 -16.40 3.12 4.48
CA SER A 71 -16.45 1.84 5.21
C SER A 71 -15.14 1.07 5.06
N ALA A 72 -14.88 0.14 5.98
CA ALA A 72 -13.73 -0.76 5.91
C ALA A 72 -13.68 -1.53 4.58
N THR A 73 -14.84 -1.95 4.06
CA THR A 73 -14.95 -2.64 2.75
C THR A 73 -14.48 -1.74 1.60
N ILE A 74 -14.86 -0.47 1.60
CA ILE A 74 -14.42 0.49 0.56
C ILE A 74 -12.93 0.78 0.70
N ALA A 75 -12.43 0.94 1.93
CA ALA A 75 -11.00 1.12 2.20
C ALA A 75 -10.19 -0.07 1.68
N TYR A 76 -10.63 -1.30 1.96
CA TYR A 76 -9.99 -2.51 1.44
C TYR A 76 -10.00 -2.54 -0.10
N ALA A 77 -11.13 -2.26 -0.74
CA ALA A 77 -11.23 -2.26 -2.20
C ALA A 77 -10.37 -1.18 -2.88
N ARG A 78 -10.10 -0.07 -2.20
CA ARG A 78 -9.30 1.07 -2.71
C ARG A 78 -7.85 1.06 -2.27
N ARG A 79 -7.43 0.08 -1.46
CA ARG A 79 -6.07 0.03 -0.90
C ARG A 79 -5.02 -0.11 -2.02
N PRO A 80 -3.88 0.56 -1.90
CA PRO A 80 -2.76 0.35 -2.80
C PRO A 80 -2.29 -1.12 -2.81
N GLN A 81 -1.95 -1.63 -4.00
CA GLN A 81 -1.46 -3.01 -4.22
C GLN A 81 0.01 -3.03 -4.65
N GLN A 82 0.53 -1.90 -5.10
CA GLN A 82 1.87 -1.79 -5.66
C GLN A 82 2.68 -0.73 -4.90
N THR A 83 3.96 -1.01 -4.64
CA THR A 83 4.79 -0.13 -3.79
C THR A 83 4.92 1.29 -4.35
N TYR A 84 4.88 1.48 -5.67
CA TYR A 84 4.96 2.81 -6.31
C TYR A 84 3.73 3.69 -6.03
N GLN A 85 2.63 3.11 -5.55
CA GLN A 85 1.42 3.84 -5.15
C GLN A 85 1.54 4.41 -3.73
N LEU A 86 2.53 3.96 -2.96
CA LEU A 86 2.78 4.46 -1.61
C LEU A 86 3.70 5.68 -1.64
N PRO A 87 3.52 6.64 -0.71
CA PRO A 87 4.52 7.67 -0.50
C PRO A 87 5.89 7.06 -0.11
N PRO A 88 7.03 7.61 -0.56
CA PRO A 88 8.35 7.04 -0.30
C PRO A 88 8.65 6.75 1.18
N SER A 89 8.22 7.64 2.09
CA SER A 89 8.40 7.44 3.53
C SER A 89 7.61 6.27 4.11
N VAL A 90 6.46 5.93 3.50
CA VAL A 90 5.63 4.80 3.91
C VAL A 90 6.19 3.51 3.30
N ALA A 91 6.58 3.55 2.01
CA ALA A 91 7.22 2.43 1.33
C ALA A 91 8.47 1.91 2.08
N ALA A 92 9.27 2.82 2.66
CA ALA A 92 10.48 2.47 3.40
C ALA A 92 10.26 1.64 4.68
N VAL A 93 9.03 1.56 5.19
CA VAL A 93 8.68 0.82 6.41
C VAL A 93 7.69 -0.33 6.15
N VAL A 94 7.46 -0.69 4.89
CA VAL A 94 6.61 -1.82 4.50
C VAL A 94 7.29 -3.12 4.94
N PRO A 95 6.59 -4.00 5.69
CA PRO A 95 7.15 -5.28 6.10
C PRO A 95 7.28 -6.23 4.90
N PRO A 96 8.28 -7.14 4.88
CA PRO A 96 8.48 -8.06 3.75
C PRO A 96 7.26 -8.89 3.36
N ILE A 97 6.43 -9.29 4.33
CA ILE A 97 5.19 -10.06 4.10
C ILE A 97 4.16 -9.32 3.22
N ALA A 98 4.25 -7.99 3.17
CA ALA A 98 3.32 -7.15 2.42
C ALA A 98 3.83 -6.80 1.02
N LEU A 99 5.09 -7.10 0.70
CA LEU A 99 5.64 -6.82 -0.61
C LEU A 99 5.00 -7.78 -1.62
N PRO A 100 4.60 -7.28 -2.81
CA PRO A 100 4.09 -8.14 -3.86
C PRO A 100 5.16 -9.19 -4.21
N SER A 101 4.76 -10.47 -4.28
CA SER A 101 5.64 -11.55 -4.71
C SER A 101 5.98 -11.38 -6.19
N ASN A 102 7.27 -11.45 -6.53
CA ASN A 102 7.74 -11.41 -7.92
C ASN A 102 7.72 -12.80 -8.58
N GLU A 103 6.89 -13.73 -8.07
CA GLU A 103 6.85 -15.14 -8.49
C GLU A 103 6.24 -15.34 -9.87
N GLU A 104 5.46 -14.37 -10.36
CA GLU A 104 4.91 -14.39 -11.72
C GLU A 104 5.59 -13.29 -12.54
N LEU A 105 6.79 -13.59 -13.05
CA LEU A 105 7.33 -12.80 -14.15
C LEU A 105 6.35 -12.92 -15.32
N PRO A 106 5.98 -11.81 -15.96
CA PRO A 106 5.13 -11.89 -17.14
C PRO A 106 5.83 -12.73 -18.21
N SER A 107 5.05 -13.54 -18.94
CA SER A 107 5.58 -14.56 -19.86
C SER A 107 6.55 -14.03 -20.92
N PHE A 108 6.53 -12.73 -21.23
CA PHE A 108 7.46 -12.09 -22.17
C PHE A 108 8.87 -11.83 -21.60
N LEU A 109 9.06 -11.96 -20.28
CA LEU A 109 10.36 -11.85 -19.60
C LEU A 109 10.99 -13.21 -19.31
N VAL A 110 10.30 -14.30 -19.65
CA VAL A 110 10.87 -15.65 -19.61
C VAL A 110 11.56 -15.85 -20.95
N GLU A 111 12.89 -15.91 -20.96
CA GLU A 111 13.65 -16.27 -22.15
C GLU A 111 13.31 -17.71 -22.50
N ASP A 112 12.60 -17.92 -23.62
CA ASP A 112 12.48 -19.25 -24.23
C ASP A 112 13.90 -19.63 -24.67
N ASP A 113 14.51 -20.58 -23.97
CA ASP A 113 15.84 -21.13 -24.21
C ASP A 113 15.87 -22.02 -25.48
N ASP A 114 15.13 -21.63 -26.52
CA ASP A 114 15.14 -22.25 -27.84
C ASP A 114 16.41 -21.75 -28.56
N GLU A 115 17.51 -22.48 -28.36
CA GLU A 115 18.72 -22.44 -29.18
C GLU A 115 18.33 -22.38 -30.67
N ALA A 116 18.38 -21.19 -31.26
CA ALA A 116 18.33 -21.05 -32.70
C ALA A 116 19.63 -21.62 -33.27
N ASP A 117 19.60 -22.87 -33.72
CA ASP A 117 20.62 -23.53 -34.53
C ASP A 117 20.75 -22.79 -35.87
N TRP A 118 21.58 -21.73 -35.87
CA TRP A 118 21.98 -21.02 -37.08
C TRP A 118 23.03 -21.85 -37.82
N SER A 119 22.59 -22.90 -38.53
CA SER A 119 23.45 -23.57 -39.49
C SER A 119 23.57 -22.69 -40.74
N ASP A 120 24.68 -21.96 -40.85
CA ASP A 120 25.08 -21.27 -42.09
C ASP A 120 25.19 -22.30 -43.22
N SER A 121 24.26 -22.25 -44.18
CA SER A 121 24.39 -22.96 -45.46
C SER A 121 24.86 -21.97 -46.53
N ASP A 122 26.17 -21.78 -46.61
CA ASP A 122 26.82 -21.18 -47.78
C ASP A 122 26.78 -22.18 -48.95
N GLY A 123 26.15 -21.79 -50.05
CA GLY A 123 26.11 -22.49 -51.34
C GLY A 123 26.24 -21.53 -52.50
#